data_AF-X1TAI1-F1
#
_entry.id   AF-X1TAI1-F1
#
_cell.length_a   1.000
_cell.length_b   1.000
_cell.length_c   1.000
_cell.angle_alpha   90.00
_cell.angle_beta   90.00
_cell.angle_gamma   90.00
#
_symmetry.space_group_name_H-M   'P 1'
#
loop_
_entity.id
_entity.type
_entity.pdbx_description
1 polymer ?
#
loop_
_entity_poly.entity_id
_entity_poly.type
_entity_poly.pdbx_seq_one_letter_code
_entity_poly.pdbx_strand_id
1 'polypeptide(L)'
;FLYEAGGPAALGGIHPRTLLNQPDGTLDLADIEAAIRAENVHFPRTRLICLENTHNRCGGAVLTPEYTKSVCQLAQRDGLAVHLDGARVFNAAVALGVDVKELVEDVDSVMFCLSKGLSAPVGSVICGDEEFIYEARRNRKIVGGGMRQAGIIAAAGIVALEQMVDRQAEDHANARRLAEGLAEIPGLAINLDRVQTNI
;
A
#
# COMPACT_ATOMS: atom_id res chain seq x y z
N PHE A 1 11.43 0.74 9.11
CA PHE A 1 12.79 1.15 9.53
C PHE A 1 13.55 1.92 8.45
N LEU A 2 13.21 1.76 7.17
CA LEU A 2 13.93 2.41 6.06
C LEU A 2 13.51 3.87 5.81
N TYR A 3 12.22 4.16 5.95
CA TYR A 3 11.64 5.47 5.58
C TYR A 3 11.10 6.21 6.80
N GLU A 4 10.74 7.48 6.59
CA GLU A 4 10.05 8.35 7.55
C GLU A 4 10.73 8.44 8.92
N ALA A 5 12.07 8.40 8.93
CA ALA A 5 12.90 8.47 10.14
C ALA A 5 12.48 7.49 11.27
N GLY A 6 11.85 6.36 10.92
CA GLY A 6 11.35 5.41 11.92
C GLY A 6 10.10 5.88 12.67
N GLY A 7 9.27 6.72 12.05
CA GLY A 7 8.04 7.32 12.61
C GLY A 7 7.17 6.39 13.48
N PRO A 8 6.86 5.14 13.08
CA PRO A 8 6.07 4.24 13.92
C PRO A 8 6.67 4.00 15.30
N ALA A 9 8.00 3.86 15.40
CA ALA A 9 8.70 3.70 16.67
C ALA A 9 8.82 5.03 17.41
N ALA A 10 9.21 6.09 16.70
CA ALA A 10 9.49 7.40 17.29
C ALA A 10 8.23 8.11 17.85
N LEU A 11 7.08 7.96 17.18
CA LEU A 11 5.84 8.65 17.53
C LEU A 11 4.80 7.72 18.14
N GLY A 12 4.77 6.45 17.72
CA GLY A 12 3.75 5.48 18.15
C GLY A 12 4.24 4.48 19.20
N GLY A 13 5.53 4.43 19.50
CA GLY A 13 6.09 3.35 20.35
C GLY A 13 5.92 1.95 19.74
N ILE A 14 5.75 1.86 18.42
CA ILE A 14 5.45 0.62 17.70
C ILE A 14 6.75 -0.07 17.30
N HIS A 15 6.87 -1.36 17.60
CA HIS A 15 8.01 -2.17 17.19
C HIS A 15 7.72 -2.90 15.86
N PRO A 16 8.38 -2.56 14.74
CA PRO A 16 8.21 -3.28 13.49
C PRO A 16 8.86 -4.67 13.55
N ARG A 17 8.26 -5.66 12.89
CA ARG A 17 8.89 -6.95 12.58
C ARG A 17 8.89 -7.08 11.06
N THR A 18 10.06 -6.97 10.44
CA THR A 18 10.17 -6.90 8.98
C THR A 18 10.35 -8.28 8.40
N LEU A 19 9.69 -8.51 7.27
CA LEU A 19 9.84 -9.71 6.45
C LEU A 19 10.39 -9.32 5.10
N LEU A 20 10.98 -10.29 4.41
CA LEU A 20 11.46 -10.10 3.04
C LEU A 20 10.28 -10.34 2.10
N ASN A 21 10.05 -9.38 1.21
CA ASN A 21 9.12 -9.59 0.11
C ASN A 21 9.75 -10.49 -0.94
N GLN A 22 8.91 -11.32 -1.55
CA GLN A 22 9.20 -12.03 -2.77
C GLN A 22 9.33 -11.02 -3.93
N PRO A 23 9.96 -11.41 -5.06
CA PRO A 23 10.14 -10.52 -6.21
C PRO A 23 8.84 -9.94 -6.81
N ASP A 24 7.71 -10.61 -6.59
CA ASP A 24 6.35 -10.20 -6.97
C ASP A 24 5.66 -9.29 -5.94
N GLY A 25 6.38 -8.88 -4.88
CA GLY A 25 5.85 -8.00 -3.83
C GLY A 25 5.14 -8.73 -2.70
N THR A 26 4.81 -10.02 -2.86
CA THR A 26 4.15 -10.79 -1.80
C THR A 26 5.08 -11.03 -0.60
N LEU A 27 4.49 -11.38 0.53
CA LEU A 27 5.17 -11.98 1.67
C LEU A 27 4.80 -13.47 1.68
N ASP A 28 5.75 -14.34 1.95
CA ASP A 28 5.44 -15.75 2.11
C ASP A 28 4.54 -15.95 3.34
N LEU A 29 3.45 -16.71 3.20
CA LEU A 29 2.48 -16.90 4.29
C LEU A 29 3.10 -17.63 5.49
N ALA A 30 4.02 -18.57 5.26
CA ALA A 30 4.71 -19.27 6.34
C ALA A 30 5.68 -18.32 7.06
N ASP A 31 6.32 -17.39 6.34
CA ASP A 31 7.14 -16.35 6.95
C ASP A 31 6.30 -15.38 7.79
N ILE A 32 5.08 -15.03 7.35
CA ILE A 32 4.13 -14.23 8.14
C ILE A 32 3.76 -14.98 9.43
N GLU A 33 3.34 -16.24 9.32
CA GLU A 33 2.95 -17.06 10.47
C GLU A 33 4.10 -17.22 11.47
N ALA A 34 5.31 -17.51 11.00
CA ALA A 34 6.51 -17.64 11.84
C ALA A 34 6.93 -16.32 12.51
N ALA A 35 6.50 -15.18 11.98
CA ALA A 35 6.79 -13.87 12.56
C ALA A 35 5.82 -13.45 13.68
N ILE A 36 4.68 -14.14 13.81
CA ILE A 36 3.71 -13.91 14.87
C ILE A 36 4.33 -14.34 16.20
N ARG A 37 4.56 -13.36 17.07
CA ARG A 37 5.12 -13.62 18.40
C ARG A 37 4.09 -14.25 19.33
N ALA A 38 4.50 -15.33 20.00
CA ALA A 38 3.71 -15.96 21.05
C ALA A 38 3.41 -15.01 22.22
N GLU A 39 2.34 -15.31 22.96
CA GLU A 39 2.03 -14.60 24.20
C GLU A 39 3.11 -14.87 25.27
N ASN A 40 3.98 -13.90 25.47
CA ASN A 40 5.07 -13.98 26.42
C ASN A 40 5.46 -12.57 26.87
N VAL A 41 5.62 -12.36 28.17
CA VAL A 41 5.97 -11.06 28.77
C VAL A 41 7.29 -10.48 28.26
N HIS A 42 8.19 -11.31 27.72
CA HIS A 42 9.46 -10.88 27.15
C HIS A 42 9.34 -10.33 25.72
N PHE A 43 8.19 -10.52 25.05
CA PHE A 43 8.02 -10.20 23.63
C PHE A 43 7.03 -9.05 23.41
N PRO A 44 7.27 -8.18 22.40
CA PRO A 44 6.23 -7.27 21.90
C PRO A 44 5.01 -8.05 21.40
N ARG A 45 3.82 -7.48 21.55
CA ARG A 45 2.58 -8.09 21.03
C ARG A 45 2.45 -7.85 19.54
N THR A 46 2.24 -8.91 18.76
CA THR A 46 1.86 -8.79 17.35
C THR A 46 0.39 -8.37 17.29
N ARG A 47 0.07 -7.36 16.47
CA ARG A 47 -1.29 -6.82 16.35
C ARG A 47 -1.74 -6.52 14.92
N LEU A 48 -0.79 -6.31 14.02
CA LEU A 48 -1.05 -5.80 12.68
C LEU A 48 -0.10 -6.44 11.68
N ILE A 49 -0.63 -6.86 10.54
CA ILE A 49 0.11 -7.18 9.32
C ILE A 49 -0.06 -5.99 8.38
N CYS A 50 1.05 -5.49 7.82
CA CYS A 50 1.01 -4.44 6.79
C CYS A 50 1.40 -5.03 5.44
N LEU A 51 0.55 -4.83 4.44
CA LEU A 51 0.85 -5.08 3.03
C LEU A 51 1.08 -3.75 2.30
N GLU A 52 1.73 -3.77 1.14
CA GLU A 52 1.91 -2.61 0.27
C GLU A 52 1.50 -3.01 -1.16
N ASN A 53 0.53 -2.31 -1.76
CA ASN A 53 0.03 -2.61 -3.11
C ASN A 53 -0.23 -1.32 -3.92
N THR A 54 0.51 -1.05 -4.98
CA THR A 54 1.68 -1.77 -5.51
C THR A 54 2.91 -1.69 -4.61
N HIS A 55 3.81 -2.68 -4.65
CA HIS A 55 5.03 -2.68 -3.83
C HIS A 55 6.22 -1.97 -4.50
N ASN A 56 6.64 -0.82 -3.95
CA ASN A 56 7.63 0.08 -4.55
C ASN A 56 9.02 -0.55 -4.69
N ARG A 57 9.50 -1.29 -3.68
CA ARG A 57 10.82 -1.94 -3.73
C ARG A 57 10.83 -3.24 -4.55
N CYS A 58 9.67 -3.66 -5.06
CA CYS A 58 9.55 -4.81 -5.95
C CYS A 58 9.25 -4.40 -7.41
N GLY A 59 9.49 -3.13 -7.76
CA GLY A 59 9.30 -2.61 -9.13
C GLY A 59 7.82 -2.45 -9.47
N GLY A 60 7.04 -1.90 -8.54
CA GLY A 60 5.62 -1.65 -8.79
C GLY A 60 4.76 -2.91 -8.87
N ALA A 61 5.24 -4.02 -8.31
CA ALA A 61 4.54 -5.29 -8.37
C ALA A 61 3.15 -5.22 -7.73
N VAL A 62 2.18 -5.89 -8.34
CA VAL A 62 0.78 -5.88 -7.91
C VAL A 62 0.48 -7.11 -7.06
N LEU A 63 -0.25 -6.91 -5.96
CA LEU A 63 -0.83 -8.00 -5.18
C LEU A 63 -2.25 -8.25 -5.65
N THR A 64 -2.63 -9.52 -5.85
CA THR A 64 -3.97 -9.89 -6.32
C THR A 64 -4.99 -9.91 -5.17
N PRO A 65 -6.30 -9.80 -5.45
CA PRO A 65 -7.35 -10.01 -4.45
C PRO A 65 -7.20 -11.33 -3.69
N GLU A 66 -6.87 -12.43 -4.38
CA GLU A 66 -6.75 -13.77 -3.78
C GLU A 66 -5.60 -13.86 -2.78
N TYR A 67 -4.46 -13.25 -3.10
CA TYR A 67 -3.34 -13.18 -2.18
C TYR A 67 -3.69 -12.33 -0.95
N THR A 68 -4.25 -11.13 -1.15
CA THR A 68 -4.68 -10.25 -0.05
C THR A 68 -5.65 -10.98 0.88
N LYS A 69 -6.63 -11.68 0.32
CA LYS A 69 -7.57 -12.51 1.07
C LYS A 69 -6.88 -13.62 1.88
N SER A 70 -5.89 -14.28 1.31
CA SER A 70 -5.13 -15.34 2.00
C SER A 70 -4.39 -14.81 3.23
N VAL A 71 -3.82 -13.59 3.13
CA VAL A 71 -3.20 -12.92 4.29
C VAL A 71 -4.23 -12.52 5.33
N CYS A 72 -5.39 -11.99 4.92
CA CYS A 72 -6.47 -11.61 5.85
C CYS A 72 -7.03 -12.82 6.59
N GLN A 73 -7.20 -13.95 5.91
CA GLN A 73 -7.60 -15.21 6.54
C GLN A 73 -6.58 -15.69 7.56
N LEU A 74 -5.28 -15.61 7.27
CA LEU A 74 -4.23 -15.92 8.22
C LEU A 74 -4.33 -14.99 9.44
N ALA A 75 -4.42 -13.69 9.23
CA ALA A 75 -4.54 -12.67 10.28
C ALA A 75 -5.73 -12.93 11.21
N GLN A 76 -6.88 -13.29 10.63
CA GLN A 76 -8.12 -13.55 11.37
C GLN A 76 -7.98 -14.72 12.35
N ARG A 77 -7.27 -15.80 11.98
CA ARG A 77 -7.04 -16.97 12.86
C ARG A 77 -6.28 -16.57 14.13
N ASP A 78 -5.40 -15.58 14.04
CA ASP A 78 -4.55 -15.09 15.12
C ASP A 78 -5.06 -13.79 15.76
N GLY A 79 -6.26 -13.32 15.37
CA GLY A 79 -6.86 -12.09 15.90
C GLY A 79 -6.05 -10.84 15.60
N LEU A 80 -5.39 -10.80 14.43
CA LEU A 80 -4.59 -9.68 13.94
C LEU A 80 -5.39 -8.89 12.90
N ALA A 81 -5.13 -7.58 12.82
CA ALA A 81 -5.64 -6.75 11.74
C ALA A 81 -4.69 -6.76 10.53
N VAL A 82 -5.21 -6.40 9.37
CA VAL A 82 -4.46 -6.14 8.13
C VAL A 82 -4.66 -4.69 7.69
N HIS A 83 -3.54 -3.99 7.47
CA HIS A 83 -3.52 -2.68 6.83
C HIS A 83 -2.88 -2.77 5.45
N LEU A 84 -3.53 -2.17 4.45
CA LEU A 84 -2.95 -2.01 3.12
C LEU A 84 -2.39 -0.58 2.95
N ASP A 85 -1.07 -0.47 2.79
CA ASP A 85 -0.46 0.70 2.16
C ASP A 85 -0.76 0.64 0.66
N GLY A 86 -1.88 1.28 0.31
CA GLY A 86 -2.38 1.43 -1.03
C GLY A 86 -1.93 2.74 -1.67
N ALA A 87 -0.74 3.26 -1.36
CA ALA A 87 -0.22 4.50 -1.92
C ALA A 87 -0.41 4.61 -3.45
N ARG A 88 -0.43 3.46 -4.14
CA ARG A 88 -0.72 3.34 -5.58
C ARG A 88 -1.68 2.18 -5.88
N VAL A 89 -2.69 1.95 -5.03
CA VAL A 89 -3.66 0.84 -5.19
C VAL A 89 -4.45 0.94 -6.49
N PHE A 90 -4.69 2.15 -7.00
CA PHE A 90 -5.33 2.35 -8.31
C PHE A 90 -4.44 1.91 -9.47
N ASN A 91 -3.11 1.99 -9.35
CA ASN A 91 -2.20 1.42 -10.35
C ASN A 91 -2.32 -0.11 -10.37
N ALA A 92 -2.44 -0.74 -9.19
CA ALA A 92 -2.66 -2.19 -9.11
C ALA A 92 -4.01 -2.59 -9.71
N ALA A 93 -5.09 -1.87 -9.38
CA ALA A 93 -6.43 -2.13 -9.91
C ALA A 93 -6.48 -2.06 -11.44
N VAL A 94 -5.90 -1.00 -12.02
CA VAL A 94 -5.84 -0.82 -13.48
C VAL A 94 -4.99 -1.89 -14.15
N ALA A 95 -3.83 -2.25 -13.57
CA ALA A 95 -2.96 -3.28 -14.14
C ALA A 95 -3.58 -4.68 -14.09
N LEU A 96 -4.38 -4.97 -13.06
CA LEU A 96 -5.10 -6.24 -12.90
C LEU A 96 -6.45 -6.26 -13.65
N GLY A 97 -6.98 -5.11 -14.05
CA GLY A 97 -8.29 -4.99 -14.69
C GLY A 97 -9.47 -5.29 -13.74
N VAL A 98 -9.34 -4.95 -12.46
CA VAL A 98 -10.35 -5.19 -11.40
C VAL A 98 -10.81 -3.88 -10.76
N ASP A 99 -11.97 -3.88 -10.09
CA ASP A 99 -12.37 -2.73 -9.26
C ASP A 99 -11.42 -2.64 -8.05
N VAL A 100 -11.02 -1.41 -7.70
CA VAL A 100 -10.16 -1.17 -6.52
C VAL A 100 -10.75 -1.76 -5.24
N LYS A 101 -12.08 -1.87 -5.15
CA LYS A 101 -12.79 -2.50 -4.03
C LYS A 101 -12.40 -3.95 -3.83
N GLU A 102 -12.17 -4.70 -4.91
CA GLU A 102 -11.77 -6.11 -4.84
C GLU A 102 -10.39 -6.27 -4.19
N LEU A 103 -9.50 -5.28 -4.35
CA LEU A 103 -8.17 -5.30 -3.72
C LEU A 103 -8.19 -4.98 -2.23
N VAL A 104 -9.26 -4.34 -1.74
CA VAL A 104 -9.37 -3.84 -0.36
C VAL A 104 -10.54 -4.43 0.41
N GLU A 105 -11.29 -5.36 -0.18
CA GLU A 105 -12.51 -5.91 0.41
C GLU A 105 -12.25 -6.59 1.75
N ASP A 106 -11.17 -7.37 1.85
CA ASP A 106 -10.86 -8.18 3.02
C ASP A 106 -10.01 -7.44 4.09
N VAL A 107 -9.44 -6.26 3.80
CA VAL A 107 -8.53 -5.57 4.74
C VAL A 107 -9.29 -4.70 5.74
N ASP A 108 -8.82 -4.64 6.98
CA ASP A 108 -9.44 -3.82 8.03
C ASP A 108 -9.27 -2.31 7.79
N SER A 109 -8.17 -1.93 7.14
CA SER A 109 -7.93 -0.55 6.76
C SER A 109 -7.03 -0.42 5.53
N VAL A 110 -7.23 0.64 4.78
CA VAL A 110 -6.41 0.98 3.62
C VAL A 110 -6.08 2.46 3.67
N MET A 111 -4.86 2.81 3.30
CA MET A 111 -4.52 4.17 2.92
C MET A 111 -4.24 4.23 1.42
N PHE A 112 -4.53 5.35 0.77
CA PHE A 112 -4.04 5.61 -0.59
C PHE A 112 -3.65 7.07 -0.79
N CYS A 113 -2.71 7.31 -1.71
CA CYS A 113 -2.26 8.67 -2.03
C CYS A 113 -3.06 9.26 -3.19
N LEU A 114 -3.45 10.53 -3.02
CA LEU A 114 -4.02 11.34 -4.09
C LEU A 114 -2.91 12.06 -4.90
N SER A 115 -1.78 12.31 -4.27
CA SER A 115 -0.68 13.12 -4.82
C SER A 115 0.44 12.31 -5.48
N LYS A 116 0.08 11.22 -6.14
CA LYS A 116 0.98 10.40 -6.98
C LYS A 116 0.43 10.33 -8.40
N GLY A 117 0.18 9.15 -8.96
CA GLY A 117 -0.40 9.02 -10.31
C GLY A 117 -1.78 9.68 -10.45
N LEU A 118 -2.53 9.78 -9.35
CA LEU A 118 -3.81 10.50 -9.31
C LEU A 118 -3.69 12.04 -9.40
N SER A 119 -2.47 12.59 -9.43
CA SER A 119 -2.17 13.98 -9.80
C SER A 119 -2.74 15.10 -8.91
N ALA A 120 -3.32 14.79 -7.74
CA ALA A 120 -3.69 15.84 -6.79
C ALA A 120 -2.43 16.53 -6.23
N PRO A 121 -2.46 17.84 -5.90
CA PRO A 121 -1.27 18.55 -5.43
C PRO A 121 -0.78 18.06 -4.06
N VAL A 122 -1.71 17.69 -3.17
CA VAL A 122 -1.45 17.22 -1.81
C VAL A 122 -2.57 16.25 -1.44
N GLY A 123 -2.23 15.18 -0.73
CA GLY A 123 -3.22 14.44 0.04
C GLY A 123 -3.06 12.94 -0.01
N SER A 124 -3.58 12.31 1.03
CA SER A 124 -3.82 10.88 1.12
C SER A 124 -5.09 10.68 1.93
N VAL A 125 -5.74 9.55 1.71
CA VAL A 125 -6.96 9.16 2.41
C VAL A 125 -6.67 7.89 3.18
N ILE A 126 -7.20 7.78 4.39
CA ILE A 126 -7.22 6.55 5.18
C ILE A 126 -8.68 6.13 5.37
N CYS A 127 -8.96 4.87 5.11
CA CYS A 127 -10.28 4.25 5.17
C CYS A 127 -10.24 3.03 6.11
N GLY A 128 -11.37 2.76 6.74
CA GLY A 128 -11.57 1.66 7.70
C GLY A 128 -12.93 1.86 8.37
N ASP A 129 -13.21 1.08 9.43
CA ASP A 129 -14.45 1.21 10.19
C ASP A 129 -14.54 2.53 10.99
N GLU A 130 -15.72 2.77 11.58
CA GLU A 130 -15.99 4.00 12.32
C GLU A 130 -15.08 4.16 13.56
N GLU A 131 -14.82 3.08 14.29
CA GLU A 131 -13.98 3.09 15.50
C GLU A 131 -12.52 3.41 15.15
N PHE A 132 -11.99 2.74 14.13
CA PHE A 132 -10.66 2.98 13.58
C PHE A 132 -10.51 4.44 13.10
N ILE A 133 -11.48 4.95 12.35
CA ILE A 133 -11.40 6.32 11.82
C ILE A 133 -11.56 7.36 12.94
N TYR A 134 -12.30 7.07 14.01
CA TYR A 134 -12.36 7.93 15.19
C TYR A 134 -10.97 8.07 15.83
N GLU A 135 -10.27 6.96 16.08
CA GLU A 135 -8.91 6.97 16.63
C GLU A 135 -7.88 7.57 15.66
N ALA A 136 -7.99 7.28 14.37
CA ALA A 136 -7.14 7.89 13.33
C ALA A 136 -7.29 9.42 13.32
N ARG A 137 -8.50 9.96 13.51
CA ARG A 137 -8.74 11.41 13.62
C ARG A 137 -8.12 12.01 14.88
N ARG A 138 -8.17 11.31 16.02
CA ARG A 138 -7.48 11.73 17.26
C ARG A 138 -5.97 11.79 17.05
N ASN A 139 -5.38 10.73 16.50
CA ASN A 139 -3.95 10.67 16.20
C ASN A 139 -3.52 11.74 15.19
N ARG A 140 -4.33 11.97 14.14
CA ARG A 140 -4.12 13.08 13.18
C ARG A 140 -4.01 14.43 13.88
N LYS A 141 -4.75 14.65 14.97
CA LYS A 141 -4.65 15.91 15.72
C LYS A 141 -3.34 16.00 16.52
N ILE A 142 -2.90 14.90 17.13
CA ILE A 142 -1.64 14.79 17.88
C ILE A 142 -0.44 15.07 16.96
N VAL A 143 -0.41 14.44 15.77
CA VAL A 143 0.70 14.60 14.80
C VAL A 143 0.59 15.86 13.93
N GLY A 144 -0.35 16.76 14.22
CA GLY A 144 -0.46 18.07 13.55
C GLY A 144 -1.16 18.08 12.19
N GLY A 145 -1.71 16.96 11.72
CA GLY A 145 -2.42 16.87 10.42
C GLY A 145 -3.84 17.46 10.41
N GLY A 146 -4.32 17.99 11.52
CA GLY A 146 -5.66 18.60 11.66
C GLY A 146 -5.75 20.01 11.05
N MET A 147 -5.67 20.09 9.72
CA MET A 147 -5.71 21.34 8.94
C MET A 147 -7.10 22.02 8.99
N ARG A 148 -7.13 23.32 8.66
CA ARG A 148 -8.35 24.14 8.62
C ARG A 148 -9.01 24.12 7.23
N GLN A 149 -8.68 25.06 6.36
CA GLN A 149 -9.26 25.20 5.01
C GLN A 149 -8.78 24.12 4.02
N ALA A 150 -8.75 22.86 4.44
CA ALA A 150 -8.33 21.71 3.64
C ALA A 150 -9.31 21.34 2.53
N GLY A 151 -10.49 21.97 2.47
CA GLY A 151 -11.45 21.80 1.38
C GLY A 151 -10.86 22.11 0.00
N ILE A 152 -9.89 23.05 -0.08
CA ILE A 152 -9.20 23.40 -1.32
C ILE A 152 -8.41 22.21 -1.87
N ILE A 153 -7.63 21.52 -1.02
CA ILE A 153 -6.86 20.35 -1.45
C ILE A 153 -7.74 19.10 -1.58
N ALA A 154 -8.80 18.98 -0.79
CA ALA A 154 -9.76 17.88 -0.90
C ALA A 154 -10.54 17.92 -2.22
N ALA A 155 -10.87 19.11 -2.74
CA ALA A 155 -11.54 19.27 -4.04
C ALA A 155 -10.71 18.68 -5.19
N ALA A 156 -9.40 18.89 -5.19
CA ALA A 156 -8.50 18.26 -6.16
C ALA A 156 -8.47 16.72 -6.01
N GLY A 157 -8.60 16.22 -4.78
CA GLY A 157 -8.75 14.79 -4.49
C GLY A 157 -10.01 14.16 -5.09
N ILE A 158 -11.12 14.89 -5.11
CA ILE A 158 -12.37 14.43 -5.75
C ILE A 158 -12.16 14.30 -7.26
N VAL A 159 -11.64 15.35 -7.91
CA VAL A 159 -11.33 15.33 -9.35
C VAL A 159 -10.37 14.20 -9.70
N ALA A 160 -9.34 13.99 -8.86
CA ALA A 160 -8.38 12.92 -9.01
C ALA A 160 -9.05 11.52 -9.03
N LEU A 161 -9.97 11.25 -8.11
CA LEU A 161 -10.67 9.96 -8.05
C LEU A 161 -11.69 9.78 -9.19
N GLU A 162 -12.34 10.87 -9.62
CA GLU A 162 -13.36 10.81 -10.66
C GLU A 162 -12.80 10.77 -12.09
N GLN A 163 -11.58 11.27 -12.31
CA GLN A 163 -11.07 11.51 -13.68
C GLN A 163 -9.68 10.96 -13.97
N MET A 164 -8.87 10.64 -12.95
CA MET A 164 -7.45 10.30 -13.16
C MET A 164 -7.13 8.81 -12.99
N VAL A 165 -8.07 7.99 -12.50
CA VAL A 165 -7.84 6.55 -12.28
C VAL A 165 -7.54 5.82 -13.61
N ASP A 166 -8.43 5.92 -14.59
CA ASP A 166 -8.32 5.15 -15.84
C ASP A 166 -7.10 5.56 -16.69
N ARG A 167 -6.66 6.81 -16.55
CA ARG A 167 -5.50 7.35 -17.28
C ARG A 167 -4.18 6.69 -16.88
N GLN A 168 -4.14 6.00 -15.74
CA GLN A 168 -2.96 5.26 -15.30
C GLN A 168 -2.58 4.14 -16.28
N ALA A 169 -3.54 3.65 -17.09
CA ALA A 169 -3.25 2.70 -18.16
C ALA A 169 -2.31 3.30 -19.23
N GLU A 170 -2.43 4.60 -19.52
CA GLU A 170 -1.52 5.30 -20.43
C GLU A 170 -0.10 5.33 -19.85
N ASP A 171 0.03 5.57 -18.54
CA ASP A 171 1.32 5.58 -17.86
C ASP A 171 1.97 4.19 -17.87
N HIS A 172 1.20 3.13 -17.62
CA HIS A 172 1.68 1.75 -17.67
C HIS A 172 2.17 1.40 -19.09
N ALA A 173 1.41 1.78 -20.13
CA ALA A 173 1.80 1.56 -21.51
C ALA A 173 3.09 2.31 -21.88
N ASN A 174 3.27 3.54 -21.39
CA ASN A 174 4.50 4.31 -21.59
C ASN A 174 5.69 3.68 -20.88
N ALA A 175 5.53 3.22 -19.63
CA ALA A 175 6.58 2.54 -18.89
C ALA A 175 6.98 1.22 -19.55
N ARG A 176 6.01 0.45 -20.06
CA ARG A 176 6.26 -0.77 -20.82
C ARG A 176 7.04 -0.50 -22.10
N ARG A 177 6.62 0.49 -22.88
CA ARG A 177 7.32 0.91 -24.10
C ARG A 177 8.76 1.36 -23.82
N LEU A 178 8.98 2.09 -22.73
CA LEU A 178 10.32 2.47 -22.30
C LEU A 178 11.17 1.24 -21.97
N ALA A 179 10.62 0.31 -21.18
CA ALA A 179 11.30 -0.91 -20.78
C ALA A 179 11.69 -1.78 -21.97
N GLU A 180 10.80 -1.93 -22.96
CA GLU A 180 11.06 -2.65 -24.21
C GLU A 180 12.20 -2.02 -24.99
N GLY A 181 12.18 -0.69 -25.19
CA GLY A 181 13.27 0.01 -25.86
C GLY A 181 14.60 -0.09 -25.12
N LEU A 182 14.59 -0.08 -23.78
CA LEU A 182 15.81 -0.28 -22.97
C LEU A 182 16.34 -1.71 -23.05
N ALA A 183 15.47 -2.71 -23.17
CA ALA A 183 15.87 -4.12 -23.28
C ALA A 183 16.61 -4.42 -24.59
N GLU A 184 16.45 -3.59 -25.62
CA GLU A 184 17.15 -3.72 -26.91
C GLU A 184 18.58 -3.17 -26.89
N ILE A 185 18.97 -2.43 -25.85
CA ILE A 185 20.29 -1.78 -25.76
C ILE A 185 21.35 -2.79 -25.27
N PRO A 186 22.41 -3.09 -26.06
CA PRO A 186 23.46 -4.00 -25.64
C PRO A 186 24.13 -3.54 -24.33
N GLY A 187 24.20 -4.45 -23.35
CA GLY A 187 24.78 -4.18 -22.03
C GLY A 187 23.79 -3.77 -20.95
N LEU A 188 22.51 -3.57 -21.29
CA LEU A 188 21.42 -3.42 -20.32
C LEU A 188 20.64 -4.72 -20.19
N ALA A 189 20.12 -4.98 -18.99
CA ALA A 189 19.25 -6.11 -18.70
C ALA A 189 17.99 -5.63 -17.99
N ILE A 190 16.85 -5.84 -18.62
CA ILE A 190 15.52 -5.50 -18.10
C ILE A 190 14.67 -6.77 -18.10
N ASN A 191 14.02 -7.06 -16.98
CA ASN A 191 13.03 -8.13 -16.92
C ASN A 191 11.64 -7.54 -17.20
N LEU A 192 11.15 -7.72 -18.43
CA LEU A 192 9.87 -7.17 -18.88
C LEU A 192 8.66 -7.77 -18.14
N ASP A 193 8.76 -8.99 -17.63
CA ASP A 193 7.67 -9.64 -16.87
C ASP A 193 7.40 -8.94 -15.53
N ARG A 194 8.38 -8.16 -15.05
CA ARG A 194 8.27 -7.37 -13.82
C ARG A 194 7.75 -5.94 -14.05
N VAL A 195 7.60 -5.51 -15.30
CA VAL A 195 7.08 -4.17 -15.65
C VAL A 195 5.56 -4.26 -15.78
N GLN A 196 4.90 -4.38 -14.64
CA GLN A 196 3.43 -4.52 -14.54
C GLN A 196 2.73 -3.16 -14.45
N THR A 197 3.41 -2.17 -13.87
CA THR A 197 2.91 -0.80 -13.70
C THR A 197 3.98 0.21 -14.12
N ASN A 198 3.71 1.51 -13.92
CA ASN A 198 4.63 2.60 -14.24
C ASN A 198 5.61 2.97 -13.12
N ILE A 199 5.94 2.03 -12.23
CA ILE A 199 6.79 2.23 -11.05
C ILE A 199 8.02 1.35 -11.17
#